data_AF-A0A0U3DHI4-F1
#
_entry.id   AF-A0A0U3DHI4-F1
#
_cell.length_a   1.000
_cell.length_b   1.000
_cell.length_c   1.000
_cell.angle_alpha   90.00
_cell.angle_beta   90.00
_cell.angle_gamma   90.00
#
_symmetry.space_group_name_H-M   'P 1'
#
loop_
_entity.id
_entity.type
_entity.pdbx_description
1 polymer ?
#
loop_
_entity_poly.entity_id
_entity_poly.type
_entity_poly.pdbx_seq_one_letter_code
_entity_poly.pdbx_strand_id
1 'polypeptide(L)' 'MNKGFEAFKKTLSHESLKAVYDETKIEVSESEAEGTEAYSMAVATQMAVNLLEKYHNWLHENDQK' A
#
# COMPACT_ATOMS: atom_id res chain seq x y z
N MET A 1 -9.31 -8.25 18.54
CA MET A 1 -8.44 -7.52 17.60
C MET A 1 -7.09 -8.20 17.58
N ASN A 2 -6.59 -8.52 16.38
CA ASN A 2 -5.36 -9.28 16.20
C ASN A 2 -4.16 -8.37 16.54
N LYS A 3 -3.37 -8.70 17.57
CA LYS A 3 -2.29 -7.82 18.08
C LYS A 3 -1.26 -7.46 16.99
N GLY A 4 -1.02 -8.37 16.04
CA GLY A 4 -0.14 -8.14 14.89
C GLY A 4 -0.65 -7.04 13.96
N PHE A 5 -1.95 -7.03 13.65
CA PHE A 5 -2.54 -6.01 12.77
C PHE A 5 -2.52 -4.61 13.41
N GLU A 6 -2.75 -4.51 14.72
CA GLU A 6 -2.62 -3.22 15.44
C GLU A 6 -1.16 -2.74 15.52
N ALA A 7 -0.18 -3.65 15.57
CA ALA A 7 1.22 -3.29 15.48
C ALA A 7 1.60 -2.79 14.07
N PHE A 8 1.12 -3.49 13.02
CA PHE A 8 1.29 -3.04 11.63
C PHE A 8 0.67 -1.66 11.38
N LYS A 9 -0.55 -1.40 11.86
CA LYS A 9 -1.18 -0.09 11.72
C LYS A 9 -0.33 1.06 12.26
N LYS A 10 0.47 0.82 13.31
CA LYS A 10 1.38 1.84 13.87
C LYS A 10 2.55 2.16 12.94
N THR A 11 2.88 1.28 11.99
CA THR A 11 3.90 1.55 10.97
C THR A 11 3.36 2.36 9.79
N LEU A 12 2.05 2.57 9.70
CA LEU A 12 1.37 3.31 8.62
C LEU A 12 1.29 4.82 8.93
N SER A 13 2.44 5.48 9.11
CA SER A 13 2.49 6.95 9.20
C SER A 13 2.09 7.62 7.88
N HIS A 14 1.79 8.92 7.91
CA HIS A 14 1.48 9.69 6.71
C HIS A 14 2.58 9.57 5.64
N GLU A 15 3.84 9.65 6.05
CA GLU A 15 5.00 9.54 5.17
C GLU A 15 5.10 8.14 4.57
N SER A 16 4.84 7.09 5.37
CA SER A 16 4.87 5.72 4.88
C SER A 16 3.73 5.42 3.89
N LEU A 17 2.54 6.00 4.12
CA LEU A 17 1.39 5.89 3.23
C LEU A 17 1.61 6.68 1.95
N LYS A 18 2.26 7.85 2.05
CA LYS A 18 2.68 8.63 0.90
C LYS A 18 3.71 7.87 0.05
N ALA A 19 4.67 7.18 0.66
CA ALA A 19 5.62 6.36 -0.08
C ALA A 19 4.92 5.23 -0.86
N VAL A 20 3.95 4.54 -0.23
CA VAL A 20 3.13 3.52 -0.91
C VAL A 20 2.33 4.13 -2.05
N TYR A 21 1.74 5.32 -1.84
CA TYR A 21 1.02 6.04 -2.89
C TYR A 21 1.93 6.42 -4.06
N ASP A 22 3.12 6.94 -3.80
CA ASP A 22 4.08 7.36 -4.84
C ASP A 22 4.56 6.15 -5.67
N GLU A 23 4.80 5.00 -5.04
CA GLU A 23 5.09 3.72 -5.72
C GLU A 23 3.89 3.26 -6.57
N THR A 24 2.70 3.29 -6.00
CA THR A 24 1.44 2.94 -6.71
C THR A 24 1.23 3.81 -7.96
N LYS A 25 1.54 5.11 -7.88
CA LYS A 25 1.43 6.00 -9.05
C LYS A 25 2.31 5.53 -10.20
N ILE A 26 3.52 5.03 -9.91
CA ILE A 26 4.44 4.53 -10.95
C ILE A 26 3.83 3.32 -11.64
N GLU A 27 3.30 2.36 -10.87
CA GLU A 27 2.66 1.14 -11.39
C GLU A 27 1.44 1.43 -12.27
N VAL A 28 0.62 2.40 -11.88
CA VAL A 28 -0.62 2.75 -12.60
C VAL A 28 -0.35 3.66 -13.82
N SER A 29 0.69 4.49 -13.77
CA SER A 29 1.02 5.43 -14.86
C SER A 29 1.36 4.74 -16.18
N GLU A 30 1.67 3.44 -16.16
CA GLU A 30 1.90 2.65 -17.38
C GLU A 30 0.60 2.30 -18.12
N SER A 31 -0.55 2.30 -17.44
CA SER A 31 -1.83 1.83 -17.96
C SER A 31 -2.90 2.90 -18.10
N GLU A 32 -2.92 3.89 -17.19
CA GLU A 32 -3.99 4.89 -17.11
C GLU A 32 -3.45 6.32 -17.10
N ALA A 33 -4.19 7.25 -17.74
CA ALA A 33 -3.80 8.65 -17.80
C ALA A 33 -4.17 9.43 -16.54
N GLU A 34 -3.18 10.08 -15.91
CA GLU A 34 -3.37 10.88 -14.69
C GLU A 34 -4.43 11.99 -14.88
N GLY A 35 -5.27 12.18 -13.85
CA GLY A 35 -6.37 13.16 -13.86
C GLY A 35 -7.71 12.62 -14.37
N THR A 36 -7.77 11.35 -14.76
CA THR A 36 -9.02 10.66 -15.11
C THR A 36 -9.64 9.93 -13.92
N GLU A 37 -10.94 9.64 -14.01
CA GLU A 37 -11.62 8.78 -13.05
C GLU A 37 -11.02 7.36 -13.04
N ALA A 38 -10.70 6.82 -14.23
CA ALA A 38 -10.07 5.52 -14.39
C ALA A 38 -8.73 5.45 -13.64
N TYR A 39 -7.87 6.46 -13.81
CA TYR A 39 -6.62 6.57 -13.07
C TYR A 39 -6.84 6.64 -11.54
N SER A 40 -7.82 7.41 -11.09
CA SER A 40 -8.13 7.53 -9.66
C SER A 40 -8.57 6.18 -9.07
N MET A 41 -9.39 5.43 -9.81
CA MET A 41 -9.81 4.07 -9.43
C MET A 41 -8.66 3.08 -9.44
N ALA A 42 -7.79 3.14 -10.45
CA ALA A 42 -6.63 2.27 -10.57
C ALA A 42 -5.64 2.51 -9.43
N VAL A 43 -5.33 3.77 -9.11
CA VAL A 43 -4.48 4.12 -7.96
C VAL A 43 -5.09 3.63 -6.65
N ALA A 44 -6.37 3.87 -6.39
CA ALA A 44 -7.00 3.40 -5.15
C ALA A 44 -6.96 1.86 -5.02
N THR A 45 -7.22 1.16 -6.12
CA THR A 45 -7.24 -0.30 -6.17
C THR A 45 -5.84 -0.89 -5.97
N GLN A 46 -4.86 -0.38 -6.71
CA GLN A 46 -3.48 -0.84 -6.62
C GLN A 46 -2.85 -0.50 -5.27
N MET A 47 -3.15 0.66 -4.70
CA MET A 47 -2.68 1.03 -3.35
C MET A 47 -3.21 0.06 -2.28
N ALA A 48 -4.46 -0.42 -2.42
CA ALA A 48 -5.01 -1.42 -1.53
C ALA A 48 -4.25 -2.76 -1.62
N VAL A 49 -3.88 -3.18 -2.84
CA VAL A 49 -3.04 -4.37 -3.06
C VAL A 49 -1.66 -4.19 -2.41
N ASN A 50 -0.98 -3.07 -2.67
CA ASN A 50 0.36 -2.79 -2.15
C ASN A 50 0.38 -2.76 -0.60
N LEU A 51 -0.68 -2.26 0.04
CA LEU A 51 -0.82 -2.30 1.50
C LEU A 51 -0.99 -3.72 2.05
N LEU A 52 -1.72 -4.60 1.34
CA LEU A 52 -1.89 -6.00 1.72
C LEU A 52 -0.59 -6.78 1.57
N GLU A 53 0.14 -6.56 0.49
CA GLU A 53 1.47 -7.16 0.28
C GLU A 53 2.47 -6.70 1.35
N LYS A 54 2.46 -5.40 1.66
CA LYS A 54 3.28 -4.86 2.75
C LYS A 54 2.95 -5.47 4.11
N TYR A 55 1.66 -5.72 4.39
CA TYR A 55 1.25 -6.44 5.59
C TYR A 55 1.72 -7.89 5.57
N HIS A 56 1.61 -8.58 4.43
CA HIS A 56 2.08 -9.95 4.27
C HIS A 56 3.59 -10.06 4.51
N ASN A 57 4.38 -9.18 3.90
CA ASN A 57 5.83 -9.11 4.08
C ASN A 57 6.20 -8.81 5.54
N TRP A 58 5.49 -7.88 6.18
CA TRP A 58 5.69 -7.57 7.59
C TRP A 58 5.43 -8.79 8.49
N LEU A 59 4.41 -9.60 8.20
CA LEU A 59 4.18 -10.85 8.95
C LEU A 59 5.37 -11.80 8.83
N HIS A 60 5.84 -12.05 7.60
CA HIS A 60 7.01 -12.92 7.36
C HIS A 60 8.26 -12.43 8.07
N GLU A 61 8.56 -11.13 8.02
CA GLU A 61 9.72 -10.54 8.68
C GLU A 61 9.68 -10.65 10.22
N ASN A 62 8.47 -10.64 10.81
CA ASN A 62 8.32 -10.79 12.26
C ASN A 62 8.22 -12.26 12.70
N ASP A 63 7.77 -13.16 11.83
CA ASP A 63 7.81 -14.60 12.08
C ASP A 63 9.24 -15.17 12.01
N GLN A 64 10.15 -14.48 11.33
CA GLN A 64 11.58 -14.83 11.20
C GLN A 64 12.46 -14.25 12.33
N LYS A 65 11.90 -13.47 13.27
CA LYS A 65 12.62 -12.84 14.40
C LYS A 65 12.34 -13.54 15.72
#